data_AF-A0A2N0LC75-F1
#
_entry.id   AF-A0A2N0LC75-F1
#
_cell.length_a   1.000
_cell.length_b   1.000
_cell.length_c   1.000
_cell.angle_alpha   90.00
_cell.angle_beta   90.00
_cell.angle_gamma   90.00
#
_symmetry.space_group_name_H-M   'P 1'
#
loop_
_entity.id
_entity.type
_entity.pdbx_description
1 polymer ?
#
loop_
_entity_poly.entity_id
_entity_poly.type
_entity_poly.pdbx_seq_one_letter_code
_entity_poly.pdbx_strand_id
1 'polypeptide(L)'
;MDPATMFSVDHALPEEGAEAAIKAGTDLVLATLQKLDLSQVITTPFGDMPAGHFAMVPMADMVIHRWDLAKGTNQNTNFESNMAEVCIQVLTPALDMGRASGFFGSEVSVPDSASVQDRLLGMSGRTP
;
A
#
# COMPACT_ATOMS: atom_id res chain seq x y z
N MET A 1 -14.03 0.67 15.71
CA MET A 1 -13.11 -0.46 15.48
C MET A 1 -12.09 -0.41 16.61
N ASP A 2 -11.74 -1.54 17.22
CA ASP A 2 -10.73 -1.57 18.29
C ASP A 2 -9.33 -1.41 17.69
N PRO A 3 -8.55 -0.37 18.06
CA PRO A 3 -7.20 -0.18 17.54
C PRO A 3 -6.26 -1.37 17.80
N ALA A 4 -6.51 -2.14 18.87
CA ALA A 4 -5.67 -3.30 19.22
C ALA A 4 -5.81 -4.47 18.24
N THR A 5 -6.90 -4.54 17.48
CA THR A 5 -7.19 -5.62 16.53
C THR A 5 -7.27 -5.16 15.07
N MET A 6 -7.15 -3.85 14.83
CA MET A 6 -7.30 -3.22 13.51
C MET A 6 -6.36 -3.79 12.43
N PHE A 7 -5.19 -4.30 12.82
CA PHE A 7 -4.19 -4.87 11.91
C PHE A 7 -4.02 -6.39 12.07
N SER A 8 -4.93 -7.06 12.78
CA SER A 8 -4.86 -8.51 12.97
C SER A 8 -5.24 -9.24 11.68
N VAL A 9 -4.30 -10.00 11.13
CA VAL A 9 -4.47 -10.80 9.89
C VAL A 9 -4.46 -12.30 10.15
N ASP A 10 -4.60 -12.72 11.41
CA ASP A 10 -4.58 -14.11 11.89
C ASP A 10 -5.94 -14.83 11.75
N HIS A 11 -6.93 -14.17 11.15
CA HIS A 11 -8.23 -14.76 10.89
C HIS A 11 -8.15 -15.87 9.85
N ALA A 12 -9.03 -16.87 9.97
CA ALA A 12 -9.13 -17.93 8.98
C ALA A 12 -9.48 -17.34 7.60
N LEU A 13 -8.86 -17.88 6.54
CA LEU A 13 -9.29 -17.56 5.19
C LEU A 13 -10.75 -18.00 5.00
N PRO A 14 -11.54 -17.26 4.19
CA PRO A 14 -12.87 -17.71 3.80
C PRO A 14 -12.84 -19.10 3.16
N GLU A 15 -13.93 -19.86 3.26
CA GLU A 15 -14.03 -21.19 2.64
C GLU A 15 -13.79 -21.13 1.12
N GLU A 16 -14.13 -20.01 0.50
CA GLU A 16 -13.94 -19.71 -0.93
C GLU A 16 -12.48 -19.40 -1.30
N GLY A 17 -11.58 -19.26 -0.31
CA GLY A 17 -10.14 -19.08 -0.48
C GLY A 17 -9.66 -17.63 -0.55
N ALA A 18 -8.33 -17.47 -0.65
CA ALA A 18 -7.65 -16.16 -0.60
C ALA A 18 -7.99 -15.24 -1.79
N GLU A 19 -8.17 -15.81 -2.99
CA GLU A 19 -8.57 -15.05 -4.18
C GLU A 19 -9.95 -14.41 -3.99
N ALA A 20 -10.92 -15.19 -3.53
CA ALA A 20 -12.27 -14.70 -3.24
C ALA A 20 -12.25 -13.61 -2.16
N ALA A 21 -11.41 -13.77 -1.13
CA ALA A 21 -11.23 -12.77 -0.08
C ALA A 21 -10.71 -11.43 -0.62
N ILE A 22 -9.64 -11.45 -1.43
CA ILE A 22 -9.07 -10.24 -2.04
C ILE A 22 -10.10 -9.57 -2.95
N LYS A 23 -10.82 -10.36 -3.76
CA LYS A 23 -11.86 -9.84 -4.65
C LYS A 23 -12.97 -9.16 -3.86
N ALA A 24 -13.50 -9.82 -2.83
CA ALA A 24 -14.58 -9.28 -2.00
C ALA A 24 -14.15 -7.98 -1.28
N GLY A 25 -12.93 -7.96 -0.73
CA GLY A 25 -12.36 -6.76 -0.11
C GLY A 25 -12.21 -5.61 -1.10
N THR A 26 -11.68 -5.89 -2.29
CA THR A 26 -11.52 -4.90 -3.37
C THR A 26 -12.87 -4.36 -3.84
N ASP A 27 -13.84 -5.23 -4.07
CA ASP A 27 -15.20 -4.85 -4.49
C ASP A 27 -15.86 -3.94 -3.44
N LEU A 28 -15.69 -4.25 -2.15
CA LEU A 28 -16.21 -3.43 -1.06
C LEU A 28 -15.55 -2.04 -1.01
N VAL A 29 -14.22 -1.95 -1.14
CA VAL A 29 -13.52 -0.67 -1.18
C VAL A 29 -13.99 0.14 -2.38
N LEU A 30 -14.04 -0.45 -3.57
CA LEU A 30 -14.50 0.24 -4.78
C LEU A 30 -15.95 0.74 -4.66
N ALA A 31 -16.87 -0.10 -4.18
CA ALA A 31 -18.26 0.28 -3.98
C ALA A 31 -18.43 1.41 -2.94
N THR A 32 -17.53 1.47 -1.95
CA THR A 32 -17.47 2.55 -0.96
C THR A 32 -16.98 3.84 -1.60
N LEU A 33 -15.84 3.79 -2.30
CA LEU A 33 -15.24 4.96 -2.95
C LEU A 33 -16.15 5.59 -4.01
N GLN A 34 -16.91 4.78 -4.75
CA GLN A 34 -17.88 5.26 -5.74
C GLN A 34 -19.00 6.13 -5.16
N LYS A 35 -19.29 5.99 -3.85
CA LYS A 35 -20.37 6.72 -3.16
C LYS A 35 -19.84 7.84 -2.27
N LEU A 36 -18.54 7.87 -2.03
CA LEU A 36 -17.90 8.78 -1.10
C LEU A 36 -17.56 10.10 -1.80
N ASP A 37 -17.81 11.22 -1.12
CA ASP A 37 -17.21 12.49 -1.53
C ASP A 37 -15.71 12.43 -1.23
N LEU A 38 -14.89 12.32 -2.29
CA LEU A 38 -13.44 12.21 -2.15
C LEU A 38 -12.78 13.45 -1.54
N SER A 39 -13.48 14.60 -1.54
CA SER A 39 -13.01 15.83 -0.90
C SER A 39 -13.35 15.90 0.58
N GLN A 40 -14.27 15.06 1.06
CA GLN A 40 -14.66 15.01 2.46
C GLN A 40 -13.44 14.66 3.34
N VAL A 41 -13.19 15.48 4.36
CA VAL A 41 -12.17 15.18 5.37
C VAL A 41 -12.68 14.06 6.29
N ILE A 42 -11.89 13.01 6.44
CA ILE A 42 -12.14 11.87 7.33
C ILE A 42 -10.98 11.71 8.31
N THR A 43 -11.26 11.17 9.50
CA THR A 43 -10.23 10.80 10.47
C THR A 43 -9.61 9.45 10.10
N THR A 44 -8.29 9.41 9.97
CA THR A 44 -7.53 8.21 9.60
C THR A 44 -6.46 7.90 10.65
N PRO A 45 -5.81 6.71 10.61
CA PRO A 45 -4.64 6.44 11.45
C PRO A 45 -3.47 7.41 11.25
N PHE A 46 -3.46 8.16 10.15
CA PHE A 46 -2.42 9.12 9.77
C PHE A 46 -2.85 10.57 10.03
N GLY A 47 -3.98 10.79 10.71
CA GLY A 47 -4.60 12.09 10.94
C GLY A 47 -5.77 12.38 10.01
N ASP A 48 -6.32 13.58 10.12
CA ASP A 48 -7.45 14.03 9.31
C ASP A 48 -6.98 14.38 7.89
N MET A 49 -7.63 13.81 6.87
CA MET A 49 -7.30 14.08 5.47
C MET A 49 -8.50 13.85 4.54
N PRO A 50 -8.50 14.42 3.31
CA PRO A 50 -9.50 14.09 2.31
C PRO A 50 -9.59 12.58 2.06
N ALA A 51 -10.80 12.05 1.96
CA ALA A 51 -11.05 10.64 1.73
C ALA A 51 -10.34 10.09 0.49
N GLY A 52 -10.26 10.89 -0.58
CA GLY A 52 -9.51 10.53 -1.78
C GLY A 52 -8.01 10.37 -1.55
N HIS A 53 -7.41 11.15 -0.63
CA HIS A 53 -6.01 10.99 -0.28
C HIS A 53 -5.78 9.69 0.49
N PHE A 54 -6.66 9.40 1.46
CA PHE A 54 -6.57 8.15 2.22
C PHE A 54 -6.76 6.92 1.34
N ALA A 55 -7.67 6.98 0.36
CA ALA A 55 -7.92 5.90 -0.60
C ALA A 55 -6.68 5.52 -1.44
N MET A 56 -5.74 6.45 -1.63
CA MET A 56 -4.49 6.17 -2.35
C MET A 56 -3.52 5.30 -1.56
N VAL A 57 -3.61 5.29 -0.22
CA VAL A 57 -2.71 4.47 0.62
C VAL A 57 -2.86 2.96 0.35
N PRO A 58 -4.06 2.33 0.48
CA PRO A 58 -4.21 0.91 0.20
C PRO A 58 -3.91 0.57 -1.28
N MET A 59 -4.11 1.51 -2.20
CA MET A 59 -3.71 1.35 -3.60
C MET A 59 -2.18 1.24 -3.74
N ALA A 60 -1.41 2.11 -3.07
CA ALA A 60 0.04 2.08 -3.10
C ALA A 60 0.59 0.80 -2.41
N ASP A 61 -0.03 0.38 -1.31
CA ASP A 61 0.32 -0.87 -0.61
C ASP A 61 0.17 -2.08 -1.54
N MET A 62 -0.91 -2.15 -2.34
CA MET A 62 -1.11 -3.23 -3.31
C MET A 62 0.02 -3.30 -4.35
N VAL A 63 0.56 -2.16 -4.79
CA VAL A 63 1.67 -2.13 -5.76
C VAL A 63 2.94 -2.74 -5.15
N ILE A 64 3.28 -2.33 -3.93
CA ILE A 64 4.45 -2.86 -3.20
C ILE A 64 4.28 -4.35 -2.92
N HIS A 65 3.12 -4.77 -2.41
CA HIS A 65 2.91 -6.18 -2.04
C HIS A 65 2.74 -7.11 -3.25
N ARG A 66 2.28 -6.58 -4.39
CA ARG A 66 2.36 -7.31 -5.66
C ARG A 66 3.82 -7.60 -6.02
N TRP A 67 4.72 -6.63 -5.83
CA TRP A 67 6.16 -6.86 -6.04
C TRP A 67 6.71 -7.88 -5.06
N ASP A 68 6.37 -7.79 -3.77
CA ASP A 68 6.82 -8.73 -2.74
C ASP A 68 6.44 -10.18 -3.13
N LEU A 69 5.17 -10.39 -3.54
CA LEU A 69 4.67 -11.70 -3.96
C LEU A 69 5.33 -12.18 -5.26
N ALA A 70 5.47 -11.31 -6.26
CA ALA A 70 6.11 -11.66 -7.52
C ALA A 70 7.58 -12.06 -7.30
N LYS A 71 8.33 -11.30 -6.49
CA LYS A 71 9.71 -11.61 -6.13
C LYS A 71 9.80 -12.94 -5.39
N GLY A 72 8.95 -13.16 -4.38
CA GLY A 72 8.94 -14.38 -3.57
C GLY A 72 8.55 -15.65 -4.34
N THR A 73 7.90 -15.48 -5.49
CA THR A 73 7.45 -16.59 -6.36
C THR A 73 8.19 -16.67 -7.69
N ASN A 74 9.29 -15.93 -7.85
CA ASN A 74 10.09 -15.86 -9.08
C ASN A 74 9.29 -15.47 -10.34
N GLN A 75 8.32 -14.57 -10.20
CA GLN A 75 7.55 -14.00 -11.30
C GLN A 75 8.13 -12.64 -11.74
N ASN A 76 7.56 -12.08 -12.81
CA ASN A 76 7.92 -10.74 -13.26
C ASN A 76 7.54 -9.69 -12.21
N THR A 77 8.53 -8.91 -11.78
CA THR A 77 8.41 -7.87 -10.75
C THR A 77 8.22 -6.47 -11.32
N ASN A 78 8.21 -6.31 -12.65
CA ASN A 78 8.09 -4.98 -13.26
C ASN A 78 6.66 -4.44 -13.15
N PHE A 79 6.55 -3.17 -12.76
CA PHE A 79 5.34 -2.35 -12.92
C PHE A 79 5.66 -1.05 -13.67
N GLU A 80 4.61 -0.43 -14.22
CA GLU A 80 4.74 0.79 -15.03
C GLU A 80 5.38 1.94 -14.23
N SER A 81 6.24 2.73 -14.87
CA SER A 81 6.99 3.80 -14.20
C SER A 81 6.07 4.88 -13.61
N ASN A 82 4.98 5.20 -14.31
CA ASN A 82 3.98 6.16 -13.82
C ASN A 82 3.28 5.66 -12.53
N MET A 83 3.07 4.35 -12.39
CA MET A 83 2.54 3.75 -11.16
C MET A 83 3.53 3.94 -10.01
N ALA A 84 4.82 3.76 -10.28
CA ALA A 84 5.88 3.97 -9.30
C ALA A 84 5.92 5.44 -8.85
N GLU A 85 5.85 6.38 -9.79
CA GLU A 85 5.83 7.83 -9.50
C GLU A 85 4.67 8.22 -8.59
N VAL A 86 3.46 7.73 -8.89
CA VAL A 86 2.27 7.98 -8.06
C VAL A 86 2.46 7.43 -6.65
N CYS A 87 2.96 6.19 -6.51
CA CYS A 87 3.19 5.58 -5.21
C CYS A 87 4.23 6.38 -4.39
N ILE A 88 5.30 6.89 -5.00
CA ILE A 88 6.26 7.75 -4.31
C ILE A 88 5.55 8.98 -3.72
N GLN A 89 4.71 9.66 -4.51
CA GLN A 89 4.00 10.85 -4.03
C GLN A 89 3.04 10.53 -2.88
N VAL A 90 2.35 9.39 -2.96
CA VAL A 90 1.40 8.95 -1.93
C VAL A 90 2.10 8.56 -0.63
N LEU A 91 3.22 7.85 -0.70
CA LEU A 91 3.88 7.29 0.48
C LEU A 91 4.86 8.26 1.14
N THR A 92 5.44 9.20 0.39
CA THR A 92 6.43 10.16 0.92
C THR A 92 5.99 10.85 2.22
N PRO A 93 4.76 11.39 2.33
CA PRO A 93 4.32 12.05 3.56
C PRO A 93 4.22 11.12 4.78
N ALA A 94 4.13 9.81 4.56
CA ALA A 94 3.93 8.80 5.60
C ALA A 94 5.22 8.04 5.96
N LEU A 95 6.34 8.25 5.27
CA LEU A 95 7.56 7.43 5.46
C LEU A 95 8.10 7.46 6.88
N ASP A 96 8.26 8.65 7.47
CA ASP A 96 8.90 8.79 8.78
C ASP A 96 8.08 8.13 9.88
N MET A 97 6.78 8.46 9.92
CA MET A 97 5.82 7.83 10.82
C MET A 97 5.71 6.33 10.55
N GLY A 98 5.55 5.92 9.29
CA GLY A 98 5.40 4.52 8.92
C GLY A 98 6.61 3.69 9.31
N ARG A 99 7.82 4.23 9.18
CA ARG A 99 9.05 3.57 9.63
C ARG A 99 9.14 3.49 11.15
N ALA A 100 8.78 4.56 11.87
CA ALA A 100 8.70 4.55 13.34
C ALA A 100 7.66 3.56 13.88
N SER A 101 6.58 3.32 13.13
CA SER A 101 5.52 2.35 13.44
C SER A 101 5.77 0.94 12.90
N GLY A 102 6.87 0.70 12.19
CA GLY A 102 7.23 -0.61 11.64
C GLY A 102 6.49 -1.03 10.36
N PHE A 103 5.76 -0.12 9.72
CA PHE A 103 5.12 -0.37 8.41
C PHE A 103 6.12 -0.38 7.25
N PHE A 104 7.21 0.38 7.36
CA PHE A 104 8.32 0.35 6.42
C PHE A 104 9.59 -0.20 7.06
N GLY A 105 10.37 -0.94 6.27
CA GLY A 105 11.73 -1.32 6.64
C GLY A 105 12.67 -0.11 6.64
N SER A 106 13.92 -0.35 7.05
CA SER A 106 15.00 0.62 6.85
C SER A 106 15.14 0.94 5.36
N GLU A 107 15.30 2.22 5.04
CA GLU A 107 15.51 2.64 3.66
C GLU A 107 16.76 1.98 3.06
N VAL A 108 16.61 1.46 1.84
CA VAL A 108 17.69 0.87 1.06
C VAL A 108 18.14 1.90 0.03
N SER A 109 19.38 2.35 0.14
CA SER A 109 19.98 3.29 -0.81
C SER A 109 20.14 2.65 -2.18
N VAL A 110 19.66 3.35 -3.21
CA VAL A 110 19.82 2.98 -4.62
C VAL A 110 20.58 4.10 -5.35
N PRO A 111 21.32 3.80 -6.44
CA PRO A 111 21.99 4.84 -7.22
C PRO A 111 21.03 5.91 -7.74
N ASP A 112 21.50 7.14 -7.95
CA ASP A 112 20.69 8.21 -8.54
C ASP A 112 20.19 7.89 -9.96
N SER A 113 20.90 7.00 -10.66
CA SER A 113 20.51 6.48 -11.98
C SER A 113 19.54 5.30 -11.92
N ALA A 114 19.09 4.88 -10.74
CA ALA A 114 18.17 3.77 -10.57
C ALA A 114 16.79 4.10 -11.15
N SER A 115 16.04 3.06 -11.51
CA SER A 115 14.68 3.25 -12.02
C SER A 115 13.76 3.84 -10.96
N VAL A 116 12.64 4.44 -11.37
CA VAL A 116 11.65 4.97 -10.40
C VAL A 116 11.08 3.84 -9.53
N GLN A 117 10.91 2.65 -10.10
CA GLN A 117 10.52 1.44 -9.35
C GLN A 117 11.56 1.12 -8.26
N ASP A 118 12.85 1.09 -8.57
CA ASP A 118 13.89 0.77 -7.58
C ASP A 118 13.94 1.81 -6.47
N ARG A 119 13.74 3.10 -6.80
CA ARG A 119 13.65 4.17 -5.80
C ARG A 119 12.45 3.99 -4.87
N LEU A 120 11.28 3.64 -5.42
CA LEU A 120 10.08 3.31 -4.63
C LEU A 120 10.31 2.10 -3.70
N LEU A 121 10.93 1.05 -4.23
CA LEU A 121 11.24 -0.15 -3.46
C LEU A 121 12.24 0.17 -2.34
N GLY A 122 13.31 0.90 -2.67
CA GLY A 122 14.33 1.31 -1.71
C GLY A 122 13.78 2.15 -0.55
N MET A 123 12.98 3.19 -0.84
CA MET A 123 12.38 4.05 0.20
C MET A 123 11.40 3.29 1.11
N SER A 124 10.74 2.26 0.58
CA SER A 124 9.83 1.37 1.34
C SER A 124 10.55 0.24 2.09
N GLY A 125 11.88 0.17 1.98
CA GLY A 125 12.75 -0.78 2.67
C GLY A 125 12.86 -2.15 2.00
N ARG A 126 12.50 -2.26 0.71
CA ARG A 126 12.73 -3.46 -0.10
C ARG A 126 14.11 -3.39 -0.76
N THR A 127 14.63 -4.56 -1.12
CA THR A 127 15.86 -4.70 -1.90
C THR A 127 15.52 -5.07 -3.35
N PRO A 128 15.48 -4.11 -4.29
CA PRO A 128 15.19 -4.37 -5.69
C PRO A 128 16.11 -5.43 -6.32
#